data_AF-A0A401SW96-F1
#
_entry.id   AF-A0A401SW96-F1
#
_cell.length_a   1.000
_cell.length_b   1.000
_cell.length_c   1.000
_cell.angle_alpha   90.00
_cell.angle_beta   90.00
_cell.angle_gamma   90.00
#
_symmetry.space_group_name_H-M   'P 1'
#
loop_
_entity.id
_entity.type
_entity.pdbx_description
1 polymer ?
#
loop_
_entity_poly.entity_id
_entity_poly.type
_entity_poly.pdbx_seq_one_letter_code
_entity_poly.pdbx_strand_id
1 'polypeptide(L)'
;MLRHSNRVIYFSLLGVLAVVYSQCVHLLELNSELQYGLRVRYLKDYFPVNYAVKVHYEDIYRTINVTRMQKRSFTEKDLKLLWVYINSQVLETVLEVLPQRHPSRAYVEGISTLFTYLRMDMEEMVDDIEDERVEEILYRISDMDEQSKNKSIRPKALFDNCYRVMKQLFHCNWRT
;
A
#
# COMPACT_ATOMS: atom_id res chain seq x y z
N MET A 1 -28.79 -21.70 34.77
CA MET A 1 -27.67 -20.74 34.69
C MET A 1 -27.13 -20.69 33.25
N LEU A 2 -27.81 -19.99 32.33
CA LEU A 2 -27.40 -19.84 30.93
C LEU A 2 -27.52 -18.37 30.50
N ARG A 3 -26.77 -17.47 31.15
CA ARG A 3 -26.81 -16.03 30.83
C ARG A 3 -25.45 -15.38 30.59
N HIS A 4 -24.37 -16.16 30.54
CA HIS A 4 -23.01 -15.63 30.37
C HIS A 4 -22.30 -15.97 29.05
N SER A 5 -22.89 -16.77 28.15
CA SER A 5 -22.21 -17.17 26.91
C SER A 5 -22.51 -16.27 25.70
N ASN A 6 -23.64 -15.55 25.69
CA ASN A 6 -24.04 -14.71 24.53
C ASN A 6 -23.40 -13.31 24.50
N ARG A 7 -22.90 -12.80 25.62
CA ARG A 7 -22.28 -11.45 25.67
C ARG A 7 -20.88 -11.44 25.06
N VAL A 8 -20.07 -12.47 25.32
CA VAL A 8 -18.68 -12.52 24.83
C VAL A 8 -18.62 -12.59 23.31
N ILE A 9 -19.49 -13.40 22.69
CA ILE A 9 -19.57 -13.59 21.23
C ILE A 9 -20.03 -12.30 20.52
N TYR A 10 -20.95 -11.54 21.12
CA TYR A 10 -21.43 -10.27 20.56
C TYR A 10 -20.35 -9.19 20.55
N PHE A 11 -19.53 -9.10 21.61
CA PHE A 11 -18.43 -8.15 21.68
C PHE A 11 -17.30 -8.48 20.70
N SER A 12 -17.01 -9.77 20.46
CA SER A 12 -16.01 -10.19 19.45
C SER A 12 -16.49 -9.88 18.02
N LEU A 13 -17.76 -10.14 17.70
CA LEU A 13 -18.34 -9.78 16.40
C LEU A 13 -18.41 -8.27 16.16
N LEU A 14 -18.74 -7.47 17.17
CA LEU A 14 -18.72 -6.01 17.09
C LEU A 14 -17.30 -5.44 16.92
N GLY A 15 -16.30 -6.02 17.60
CA GLY A 15 -14.90 -5.64 17.44
C GLY A 15 -14.37 -5.94 16.02
N VAL A 16 -14.64 -7.13 15.50
CA VAL A 16 -14.24 -7.52 14.13
C VAL A 16 -14.97 -6.67 13.08
N LEU A 17 -16.26 -6.40 13.24
CA LEU A 17 -17.01 -5.53 12.33
C LEU A 17 -16.49 -4.08 12.35
N ALA A 18 -16.11 -3.55 13.52
CA ALA A 18 -15.56 -2.20 13.63
C ALA A 18 -14.18 -2.07 12.96
N VAL A 19 -13.30 -3.06 13.10
CA VAL A 19 -11.97 -3.10 12.46
C VAL A 19 -12.08 -3.25 10.94
N VAL A 20 -13.01 -4.08 10.45
CA VAL A 20 -13.28 -4.20 8.99
C VAL A 20 -13.87 -2.90 8.43
N TYR A 21 -14.61 -2.13 9.24
CA TYR A 21 -15.19 -0.85 8.83
C TYR A 21 -14.15 0.29 8.81
N SER A 22 -13.14 0.30 9.69
CA SER A 22 -12.14 1.37 9.77
C SER A 22 -11.17 1.35 8.58
N GLN A 23 -10.64 0.17 8.22
CA GLN A 23 -9.64 0.05 7.14
C GLN A 23 -10.19 0.52 5.79
N CYS A 24 -11.48 0.31 5.52
CA CYS A 24 -12.08 0.76 4.27
C CYS A 24 -12.24 2.27 4.16
N VAL A 25 -12.26 3.04 5.25
CA VAL A 25 -12.39 4.52 5.17
C VAL A 25 -11.19 5.13 4.44
N HIS A 26 -9.97 4.83 4.92
CA HIS A 26 -8.74 5.34 4.29
C HIS A 26 -8.52 4.77 2.89
N LEU A 27 -8.92 3.52 2.64
CA LEU A 27 -8.84 2.92 1.30
C LEU A 27 -9.83 3.55 0.31
N LEU A 28 -11.01 4.00 0.75
CA LEU A 28 -11.97 4.69 -0.11
C LEU A 28 -11.46 6.07 -0.53
N GLU A 29 -10.86 6.81 0.40
CA GLU A 29 -10.19 8.08 0.11
C GLU A 29 -9.00 7.88 -0.83
N LEU A 30 -8.18 6.85 -0.58
CA LEU A 30 -7.10 6.48 -1.49
C LEU A 30 -7.61 6.08 -2.88
N ASN A 31 -8.76 5.42 -2.97
CA ASN A 31 -9.40 5.08 -4.25
C ASN A 31 -9.85 6.34 -5.03
N SER A 32 -10.30 7.41 -4.36
CA SER A 32 -10.56 8.70 -5.04
C SER A 32 -9.28 9.36 -5.52
N GLU A 33 -8.21 9.37 -4.71
CA GLU A 33 -6.94 10.00 -5.08
C GLU A 33 -6.19 9.24 -6.18
N LEU A 34 -6.36 7.92 -6.24
CA LEU A 34 -5.74 7.05 -7.25
C LEU A 34 -6.62 6.84 -8.50
N GLN A 35 -7.65 7.65 -8.72
CA GLN A 35 -8.39 7.62 -9.98
C GLN A 35 -7.47 7.81 -11.19
N TYR A 36 -7.82 7.20 -12.31
CA TYR A 36 -6.97 7.18 -13.51
C TYR A 36 -6.60 8.59 -13.99
N GLY A 37 -7.56 9.53 -14.00
CA GLY A 37 -7.34 10.91 -14.42
C GLY A 37 -6.29 11.64 -13.57
N LEU A 38 -6.34 11.48 -12.24
CA LEU A 38 -5.38 12.08 -11.32
C LEU A 38 -3.98 11.49 -11.52
N ARG A 39 -3.86 10.16 -11.63
CA ARG A 39 -2.57 9.50 -11.93
C ARG A 39 -1.98 9.93 -13.28
N VAL A 40 -2.80 10.15 -14.31
CA VAL A 40 -2.32 10.67 -15.59
C VAL A 40 -1.80 12.10 -15.42
N ARG A 41 -2.63 12.99 -14.87
CA ARG A 41 -2.27 14.40 -14.70
C ARG A 41 -1.00 14.56 -13.87
N TYR A 42 -0.98 14.02 -12.65
CA TYR A 42 0.08 14.29 -11.70
C TYR A 42 1.34 13.43 -11.89
N LEU A 43 1.25 12.24 -12.49
CA LEU A 43 2.40 11.31 -12.55
C LEU A 43 2.90 11.02 -13.97
N LYS A 44 2.26 11.62 -14.98
CA LYS A 44 2.71 11.57 -16.37
C LYS A 44 2.77 12.97 -16.98
N ASP A 45 1.69 13.74 -16.94
CA ASP A 45 1.63 15.01 -17.70
C ASP A 45 2.52 16.10 -17.07
N TYR A 46 2.64 16.11 -15.74
CA TYR A 46 3.53 17.02 -15.02
C TYR A 46 4.99 16.56 -14.93
N PHE A 47 5.31 15.40 -15.50
CA PHE A 47 6.68 14.89 -15.57
C PHE A 47 7.24 15.06 -16.99
N PRO A 48 8.57 15.21 -17.15
CA PRO A 48 9.18 15.20 -18.47
C PRO A 48 8.85 13.92 -19.25
N VAL A 49 8.79 14.04 -20.59
CA VAL A 49 8.56 12.88 -21.46
C VAL A 49 9.64 11.83 -21.21
N ASN A 50 9.22 10.58 -21.00
CA ASN A 50 10.08 9.44 -20.65
C ASN A 50 10.84 9.57 -19.32
N TYR A 51 10.47 10.50 -18.45
CA TYR A 51 11.02 10.55 -17.11
C TYR A 51 10.77 9.25 -16.35
N ALA A 52 11.78 8.78 -15.63
CA ALA A 52 11.72 7.58 -14.83
C ALA A 52 12.58 7.76 -13.57
N VAL A 53 12.08 7.24 -12.46
CA VAL A 53 12.80 7.19 -11.19
C VAL A 53 13.58 5.89 -11.08
N LYS A 54 14.67 5.93 -10.33
CA LYS A 54 15.42 4.74 -9.94
C LYS A 54 14.73 4.15 -8.71
N VAL A 55 14.47 2.85 -8.74
CA VAL A 55 13.84 2.08 -7.66
C VAL A 55 14.54 0.74 -7.52
N HIS A 56 14.32 0.10 -6.39
CA HIS A 56 14.71 -1.28 -6.16
C HIS A 56 13.79 -2.23 -6.92
N TYR A 57 14.17 -3.50 -7.01
CA TYR A 57 13.34 -4.49 -7.70
C TYR A 57 12.08 -4.80 -6.87
N GLU A 58 12.23 -4.82 -5.56
CA GLU A 58 11.23 -5.11 -4.54
C GLU A 58 10.13 -4.03 -4.50
N ASP A 59 10.46 -2.78 -4.87
CA ASP A 59 9.51 -1.67 -5.00
C ASP A 59 8.45 -1.91 -6.11
N ILE A 60 8.70 -2.87 -7.01
CA ILE A 60 7.84 -3.16 -8.16
C ILE A 60 6.83 -4.25 -7.80
N TYR A 61 5.84 -3.89 -6.99
CA TYR A 61 4.80 -4.82 -6.53
C TYR A 61 3.55 -4.81 -7.40
N ARG A 62 3.41 -5.81 -8.30
CA ARG A 62 2.31 -5.93 -9.27
C ARG A 62 1.33 -7.04 -8.89
N THR A 63 0.17 -7.06 -9.54
CA THR A 63 -0.85 -8.11 -9.36
C THR A 63 -0.32 -9.53 -9.60
N ILE A 64 0.65 -9.69 -10.52
CA ILE A 64 1.31 -10.97 -10.76
C ILE A 64 2.21 -11.40 -9.58
N ASN A 65 2.82 -10.46 -8.85
CA ASN A 65 3.58 -10.76 -7.64
C ASN A 65 2.64 -11.32 -6.57
N VAL A 66 1.49 -10.67 -6.36
CA VAL A 66 0.43 -11.14 -5.45
C VAL A 66 0.01 -12.57 -5.79
N THR A 67 -0.37 -12.84 -7.05
CA THR A 67 -0.80 -14.18 -7.46
C THR A 67 0.31 -15.23 -7.29
N ARG A 68 1.57 -14.87 -7.50
CA ARG A 68 2.71 -15.78 -7.28
C ARG A 68 2.94 -16.06 -5.79
N MET A 69 2.80 -15.05 -4.93
CA MET A 69 2.93 -15.20 -3.49
C MET A 69 1.76 -16.01 -2.91
N GLN A 70 0.52 -15.79 -3.37
CA GLN A 70 -0.64 -16.63 -3.02
C GLN A 70 -0.39 -18.11 -3.35
N LYS A 71 0.19 -18.42 -4.52
CA LYS A 71 0.57 -19.80 -4.90
C LYS A 71 1.67 -20.39 -4.02
N ARG A 72 2.40 -19.56 -3.29
CA ARG A 72 3.43 -19.94 -2.31
C ARG A 72 2.89 -19.87 -0.87
N SER A 73 1.58 -19.84 -0.70
CA SER A 73 0.91 -19.84 0.60
C SER A 73 1.17 -18.62 1.47
N PHE A 74 1.45 -17.45 0.88
CA PHE A 74 1.37 -16.18 1.61
C PHE A 74 -0.10 -15.89 1.94
N THR A 75 -0.37 -15.48 3.17
CA THR A 75 -1.73 -15.17 3.63
C THR A 75 -2.21 -13.83 3.08
N GLU A 76 -3.52 -13.57 3.14
CA GLU A 76 -4.07 -12.28 2.76
C GLU A 76 -3.52 -11.14 3.64
N LYS A 77 -3.29 -11.41 4.94
CA LYS A 77 -2.66 -10.49 5.90
C LYS A 77 -1.26 -10.08 5.40
N ASP A 78 -0.43 -11.06 5.05
CA ASP A 78 0.93 -10.84 4.55
C ASP A 78 0.93 -9.95 3.31
N LEU A 79 0.06 -10.26 2.35
CA LEU A 79 0.00 -9.55 1.07
C LEU A 79 -0.43 -8.10 1.23
N LYS A 80 -1.37 -7.83 2.16
CA LYS A 80 -1.81 -6.48 2.51
C LYS A 80 -0.72 -5.72 3.24
N LEU A 81 -0.02 -6.36 4.18
CA LEU A 81 1.12 -5.79 4.88
C LEU A 81 2.21 -5.36 3.90
N LEU A 82 2.64 -6.27 3.03
CA LEU A 82 3.60 -5.98 1.98
C LEU A 82 3.12 -4.85 1.06
N TRP A 83 1.83 -4.82 0.69
CA TRP A 83 1.29 -3.74 -0.12
C TRP A 83 1.44 -2.37 0.55
N VAL A 84 1.12 -2.27 1.85
CA VAL A 84 1.25 -1.00 2.58
C VAL A 84 2.71 -0.55 2.61
N TYR A 85 3.61 -1.42 3.09
CA TYR A 85 5.01 -1.07 3.30
C TYR A 85 5.77 -0.77 2.00
N ILE A 86 5.59 -1.59 0.96
CA ILE A 86 6.23 -1.35 -0.34
C ILE A 86 5.77 -0.02 -0.93
N ASN A 87 4.47 0.28 -0.87
CA ASN A 87 3.97 1.52 -1.48
C ASN A 87 4.32 2.77 -0.66
N SER A 88 4.49 2.67 0.67
CA SER A 88 5.09 3.75 1.46
C SER A 88 6.50 4.09 0.97
N GLN A 89 7.36 3.09 0.77
CA GLN A 89 8.72 3.29 0.23
C GLN A 89 8.71 3.92 -1.17
N VAL A 90 7.79 3.49 -2.03
CA VAL A 90 7.58 4.06 -3.38
C VAL A 90 7.20 5.54 -3.30
N LEU A 91 6.34 5.93 -2.38
CA LEU A 91 5.90 7.31 -2.21
C LEU A 91 7.06 8.21 -1.77
N GLU A 92 7.87 7.73 -0.82
CA GLU A 92 9.10 8.40 -0.38
C GLU A 92 10.07 8.59 -1.56
N THR A 93 10.35 7.52 -2.30
CA THR A 93 11.24 7.57 -3.49
C THR A 93 10.76 8.55 -4.55
N VAL A 94 9.44 8.66 -4.75
CA VAL A 94 8.89 9.65 -5.68
C VAL A 94 8.99 11.06 -5.11
N LEU A 95 8.76 11.27 -3.81
CA LEU A 95 8.89 12.59 -3.17
C LEU A 95 10.32 13.12 -3.18
N GLU A 96 11.32 12.26 -3.03
CA GLU A 96 12.75 12.61 -3.10
C GLU A 96 13.13 13.34 -4.39
N VAL A 97 12.51 12.94 -5.50
CA VAL A 97 12.80 13.54 -6.82
C VAL A 97 11.89 14.73 -7.15
N LEU A 98 10.94 15.07 -6.28
CA LEU A 98 10.01 16.18 -6.48
C LEU A 98 10.46 17.42 -5.70
N PRO A 99 10.93 18.49 -6.38
CA PRO A 99 11.21 19.76 -5.73
C PRO A 99 10.00 20.31 -4.99
N GLN A 100 10.22 21.15 -3.97
CA GLN A 100 9.13 21.71 -3.13
C GLN A 100 8.00 22.37 -3.94
N ARG A 101 8.35 23.01 -5.05
CA ARG A 101 7.40 23.73 -5.94
C ARG A 101 6.87 22.87 -7.09
N HIS A 102 7.21 21.58 -7.13
CA HIS A 102 6.71 20.71 -8.19
C HIS A 102 5.19 20.52 -8.07
N PRO A 103 4.41 20.66 -9.15
CA PRO A 103 2.95 20.66 -9.09
C PRO A 103 2.35 19.32 -8.61
N SER A 104 3.10 18.22 -8.70
CA SER A 104 2.68 16.91 -8.20
C SER A 104 3.04 16.63 -6.75
N ARG A 105 3.86 17.48 -6.10
CA ARG A 105 4.38 17.18 -4.76
C ARG A 105 3.27 17.07 -3.73
N ALA A 106 2.40 18.08 -3.65
CA ALA A 106 1.26 18.06 -2.72
C ALA A 106 0.31 16.87 -2.93
N TYR A 107 0.11 16.46 -4.20
CA TYR A 107 -0.68 15.27 -4.52
C TYR A 107 -0.04 13.99 -3.96
N VAL A 108 1.27 13.83 -4.12
CA VAL A 108 1.99 12.66 -3.59
C VAL A 108 2.08 12.71 -2.05
N GLU A 109 2.27 13.88 -1.44
CA GLU A 109 2.27 14.08 0.02
C GLU A 109 0.90 13.72 0.64
N GLY A 110 -0.20 14.08 -0.02
CA GLY A 110 -1.56 13.71 0.40
C GLY A 110 -1.75 12.19 0.42
N ILE A 111 -1.33 11.51 -0.64
CA ILE A 111 -1.36 10.04 -0.70
C ILE A 111 -0.44 9.43 0.35
N SER A 112 0.76 9.97 0.55
CA SER A 112 1.70 9.53 1.60
C SER A 112 1.08 9.61 2.99
N THR A 113 0.32 10.67 3.27
CA THR A 113 -0.40 10.83 4.54
C THR A 113 -1.45 9.73 4.75
N LEU A 114 -2.19 9.36 3.69
CA LEU A 114 -3.13 8.23 3.76
C LEU A 114 -2.41 6.91 4.07
N PHE A 115 -1.22 6.71 3.51
CA PHE A 115 -0.40 5.54 3.83
C PHE A 115 0.11 5.54 5.28
N THR A 116 0.34 6.70 5.89
CA THR A 116 0.64 6.78 7.33
C THR A 116 -0.51 6.22 8.17
N TYR A 117 -1.76 6.60 7.87
CA TYR A 117 -2.92 6.04 8.58
C TYR A 117 -3.07 4.55 8.35
N LEU A 118 -2.91 4.10 7.10
CA LEU A 118 -2.94 2.67 6.78
C LEU A 118 -1.83 1.90 7.49
N ARG A 119 -0.64 2.48 7.70
CA ARG A 119 0.43 1.83 8.47
C ARG A 119 0.07 1.70 9.94
N MET A 120 -0.48 2.74 10.56
CA MET A 120 -0.93 2.70 11.96
C MET A 120 -1.95 1.58 12.19
N ASP A 121 -2.90 1.39 11.26
CA ASP A 121 -3.87 0.29 11.30
C ASP A 121 -3.24 -1.11 11.18
N MET A 122 -2.00 -1.19 10.71
CA MET A 122 -1.29 -2.44 10.42
C MET A 122 -0.12 -2.70 11.39
N GLU A 123 0.18 -1.79 12.31
CA GLU A 123 1.29 -1.95 13.27
C GLU A 123 1.08 -3.19 14.16
N GLU A 124 -0.14 -3.41 14.65
CA GLU A 124 -0.48 -4.64 15.41
C GLU A 124 -0.25 -5.92 14.59
N MET A 125 -0.25 -5.83 13.26
CA MET A 125 -0.02 -6.99 12.41
C MET A 125 1.45 -7.32 12.18
N VAL A 126 2.36 -6.38 12.47
CA VAL A 126 3.81 -6.55 12.33
C VAL A 126 4.38 -7.38 13.47
N ASP A 127 3.89 -7.17 14.68
CA ASP A 127 4.32 -7.95 15.86
C ASP A 127 3.90 -9.43 15.76
N ASP A 128 2.87 -9.71 14.95
CA ASP A 128 2.30 -11.04 14.69
C ASP A 128 2.69 -11.58 13.29
N ILE A 129 3.87 -11.22 12.75
CA ILE A 129 4.37 -11.85 11.53
C ILE A 129 4.90 -13.24 11.88
N GLU A 130 4.27 -14.28 11.34
CA GLU A 130 4.72 -15.66 11.52
C GLU A 130 5.56 -16.17 10.32
N ASP A 131 5.48 -15.48 9.18
CA ASP A 131 6.14 -15.89 7.94
C ASP A 131 7.49 -15.15 7.76
N GLU A 132 8.58 -15.86 8.03
CA GLU A 132 9.97 -15.37 7.87
C GLU A 132 10.23 -14.76 6.47
N ARG A 133 9.50 -15.21 5.44
CA ARG A 133 9.65 -14.68 4.07
C ARG A 133 9.10 -13.26 3.96
N VAL A 134 8.08 -12.92 4.75
CA VAL A 134 7.52 -11.57 4.82
C VAL A 134 8.50 -10.68 5.56
N GLU A 135 9.04 -11.12 6.70
CA GLU A 135 10.09 -10.41 7.43
C GLU A 135 11.30 -10.12 6.55
N GLU A 136 11.78 -11.10 5.79
CA GLU A 136 12.91 -10.93 4.87
C GLU A 136 12.62 -9.89 3.78
N ILE A 137 11.39 -9.86 3.25
CA ILE A 137 10.98 -8.84 2.27
C ILE A 137 10.92 -7.46 2.93
N LEU A 138 10.32 -7.34 4.12
CA LEU A 138 10.21 -6.07 4.84
C LEU A 138 11.59 -5.54 5.25
N TYR A 139 12.46 -6.40 5.77
CA TYR A 139 13.85 -6.08 6.08
C TYR A 139 14.57 -5.55 4.84
N ARG A 140 14.46 -6.28 3.72
CA ARG A 140 15.02 -5.83 2.45
C ARG A 140 14.52 -4.44 2.11
N ILE A 141 13.22 -4.16 2.15
CA ILE A 141 12.65 -2.83 1.84
C ILE A 141 13.17 -1.74 2.78
N SER A 142 13.35 -2.04 4.07
CA SER A 142 13.82 -1.06 5.06
C SER A 142 15.33 -0.80 5.04
N ASP A 143 16.13 -1.75 4.58
CA ASP A 143 17.61 -1.71 4.60
C ASP A 143 18.19 -1.49 3.19
N MET A 144 17.41 -0.90 2.27
CA MET A 144 17.87 -0.72 0.90
C MET A 144 18.85 0.45 0.77
N ASP A 145 20.08 0.14 0.37
CA ASP A 145 21.07 1.14 0.02
C ASP A 145 20.72 1.84 -1.32
N GLU A 146 20.85 3.17 -1.33
CA GLU A 146 20.59 4.00 -2.51
C GLU A 146 21.36 3.57 -3.76
N GLN A 147 22.58 3.04 -3.60
CA GLN A 147 23.37 2.60 -4.76
C GLN A 147 22.82 1.31 -5.39
N SER A 148 21.92 0.60 -4.71
CA SER A 148 21.27 -0.61 -5.21
C SER A 148 20.04 -0.34 -6.10
N LYS A 149 19.53 0.91 -6.15
CA LYS A 149 18.43 1.33 -7.04
C LYS A 149 18.80 1.23 -8.53
N ASN A 150 18.55 0.06 -9.13
CA ASN A 150 18.96 -0.22 -10.52
C ASN A 150 17.81 -0.29 -11.54
N LYS A 151 16.54 -0.31 -11.11
CA LYS A 151 15.39 -0.36 -12.01
C LYS A 151 14.89 1.05 -12.32
N SER A 152 14.63 1.31 -13.60
CA SER A 152 14.10 2.59 -14.07
C SER A 152 12.61 2.43 -14.39
N ILE A 153 11.76 3.13 -13.64
CA ILE A 153 10.30 3.01 -13.75
C ILE A 153 9.66 4.40 -13.78
N ARG A 154 8.63 4.57 -14.62
CA ARG A 154 7.85 5.82 -14.66
C ARG A 154 7.04 5.95 -13.36
N PRO A 155 6.98 7.14 -12.71
CA PRO A 155 6.18 7.35 -11.49
C PRO A 155 4.73 6.86 -11.63
N LYS A 156 4.08 7.17 -12.76
CA LYS A 156 2.73 6.67 -13.04
C LYS A 156 2.61 5.14 -12.96
N ALA A 157 3.61 4.40 -13.44
CA ALA A 157 3.56 2.94 -13.42
C ALA A 157 3.63 2.36 -12.00
N LEU A 158 4.35 3.01 -11.09
CA LEU A 158 4.38 2.63 -9.67
C LEU A 158 2.99 2.81 -9.04
N PHE A 159 2.34 3.95 -9.28
CA PHE A 159 0.99 4.21 -8.76
C PHE A 159 -0.09 3.39 -9.47
N ASP A 160 0.12 3.01 -10.73
CA ASP A 160 -0.74 2.05 -11.42
C ASP A 160 -0.67 0.67 -10.74
N ASN A 161 0.52 0.25 -10.31
CA ASN A 161 0.70 -0.99 -9.57
C ASN A 161 0.05 -0.89 -8.19
N CYS A 162 0.31 0.18 -7.44
CA CYS A 162 -0.31 0.49 -6.15
C CYS A 162 -1.84 0.33 -6.23
N TYR A 163 -2.48 1.04 -7.15
CA TYR A 163 -3.93 1.01 -7.33
C TYR A 163 -4.43 -0.39 -7.71
N ARG A 164 -3.81 -1.06 -8.69
CA ARG A 164 -4.28 -2.37 -9.15
C ARG A 164 -4.18 -3.45 -8.07
N VAL A 165 -3.09 -3.44 -7.31
CA VAL A 165 -2.90 -4.38 -6.20
C VAL A 165 -3.90 -4.06 -5.08
N MET A 166 -4.14 -2.79 -4.77
CA MET A 166 -5.17 -2.39 -3.81
C MET A 166 -6.54 -2.98 -4.19
N LYS A 167 -6.94 -2.85 -5.46
CA LYS A 167 -8.23 -3.39 -5.95
C LYS A 167 -8.27 -4.92 -5.97
N GLN A 168 -7.11 -5.58 -6.00
CA GLN A 168 -7.01 -7.05 -5.93
C GLN A 168 -7.11 -7.56 -4.48
N LEU A 169 -6.46 -6.88 -3.53
CA LEU A 169 -6.32 -7.32 -2.15
C LEU A 169 -7.44 -6.87 -1.23
N PHE A 170 -8.08 -5.74 -1.53
CA PHE A 170 -9.10 -5.16 -0.66
C PHE A 170 -10.48 -5.23 -1.31
N HIS A 171 -11.46 -5.62 -0.51
CA HIS A 171 -12.84 -5.83 -0.93
C HIS A 171 -13.79 -4.80 -0.28
N CYS A 172 -13.43 -3.52 -0.37
CA CYS A 172 -14.29 -2.42 0.06
C CYS A 172 -15.40 -2.15 -0.97
N ASN A 173 -16.50 -1.52 -0.55
CA ASN A 173 -17.53 -1.06 -1.48
C ASN A 173 -17.04 0.18 -2.23
N TRP A 174 -16.42 -0.05 -3.38
CA TRP A 174 -15.81 0.99 -4.20
C TRP A 174 -16.79 1.92 -4.92
N ARG A 175 -18.10 1.78 -4.71
CA ARG A 175 -19.11 2.64 -5.32
C ARG A 175 -19.15 3.98 -4.57
N THR A 176 -18.58 4.99 -5.20
CA THR A 176 -18.88 6.40 -4.98
C THR A 176 -19.53 6.97 -6.24
#